data_AF-A0A923A3I1-F1
#
_entry.id   AF-A0A923A3I1-F1
#
_cell.length_a   1.000
_cell.length_b   1.000
_cell.length_c   1.000
_cell.angle_alpha   90.00
_cell.angle_beta   90.00
_cell.angle_gamma   90.00
#
_symmetry.space_group_name_H-M   'P 1'
#
loop_
_entity.id
_entity.type
_entity.pdbx_description
1 polymer ?
#
loop_
_entity_poly.entity_id
_entity_poly.type
_entity_poly.pdbx_seq_one_letter_code
_entity_poly.pdbx_strand_id
1 'polypeptide(L)'
;MPDIIGIIFNTPQSASTDSMDVLTQVDAIERSLNILGYRPVIIPFTKDLSLFIDRLKRESVQMVFNLCETVDEDATLCGHPAAVLELLGVPFTGSPSISLMISTDKMMTKQVVQSSGIMTPESVLLNNPTDLNSDVLKFPVIVKPQFEDASIGIDQSSVFTNQQDLKQRINDFIVRFGSVIIEEYIDGREFNVSLMGYPSLAPLPLAEIDFCQLPENLYRIVGYRAKWDTTSLEYHNTRRIFPENLSPQLQKKIEDTAVLCS
;
A
#
# COMPACT_ATOMS: atom_id res chain seq x y z
N MET A 1 31.34 8.54 15.65
CA MET A 1 30.51 9.73 15.38
C MET A 1 29.08 9.23 15.22
N PRO A 2 28.04 9.99 15.58
CA PRO A 2 26.69 9.52 15.29
C PRO A 2 26.52 9.44 13.77
N ASP A 3 26.10 8.28 13.26
CA ASP A 3 25.90 8.11 11.83
C ASP A 3 24.79 9.06 11.35
N ILE A 4 25.03 9.75 10.23
CA ILE A 4 24.06 10.68 9.62
C ILE A 4 23.08 9.87 8.78
N ILE A 5 21.82 9.90 9.17
CA ILE A 5 20.73 9.19 8.49
C ILE A 5 19.81 10.19 7.82
N GLY A 6 19.71 10.12 6.49
CA GLY A 6 18.74 10.89 5.73
C GLY A 6 17.35 10.30 5.90
N ILE A 7 16.33 11.09 6.21
CA ILE A 7 14.93 10.68 6.14
C ILE A 7 14.38 11.26 4.84
N ILE A 8 14.06 10.41 3.88
CA ILE A 8 13.46 10.86 2.62
C ILE A 8 11.97 10.61 2.61
N PHE A 9 11.21 11.53 2.03
CA PHE A 9 9.74 11.49 2.01
C PHE A 9 9.20 12.27 0.81
N ASN A 10 7.99 11.93 0.37
CA ASN A 10 7.25 12.73 -0.61
C ASN A 10 6.68 13.98 0.05
N THR A 11 6.84 15.14 -0.60
CA THR A 11 6.26 16.38 -0.09
C THR A 11 4.75 16.37 -0.37
N PRO A 12 3.89 16.52 0.65
CA PRO A 12 2.44 16.63 0.44
C PRO A 12 2.12 17.85 -0.43
N GLN A 13 1.37 17.69 -1.53
CA GLN A 13 0.88 18.85 -2.32
C GLN A 13 -0.58 19.20 -1.99
N SER A 14 -1.29 18.31 -1.27
CA SER A 14 -2.63 18.56 -0.77
C SER A 14 -2.66 18.58 0.76
N ALA A 15 -3.70 19.20 1.32
CA ALA A 15 -3.94 19.21 2.76
C ALA A 15 -4.81 18.03 3.23
N SER A 16 -5.00 17.00 2.39
CA SER A 16 -5.77 15.81 2.80
C SER A 16 -5.04 15.06 3.91
N THR A 17 -5.81 14.37 4.76
CA THR A 17 -5.27 13.62 5.91
C THR A 17 -4.27 12.56 5.45
N ASP A 18 -4.59 11.84 4.37
CA ASP A 18 -3.71 10.84 3.75
C ASP A 18 -2.39 11.45 3.25
N SER A 19 -2.45 12.61 2.58
CA SER A 19 -1.25 13.28 2.08
C SER A 19 -0.37 13.78 3.22
N MET A 20 -0.96 14.25 4.32
CA MET A 20 -0.24 14.78 5.47
C MET A 20 0.32 13.71 6.42
N ASP A 21 -0.14 12.46 6.33
CA ASP A 21 0.28 11.37 7.22
C ASP A 21 1.80 11.14 7.20
N VAL A 22 2.41 11.28 6.01
CA VAL A 22 3.87 11.15 5.85
C VAL A 22 4.66 12.08 6.77
N LEU A 23 4.16 13.28 7.09
CA LEU A 23 4.84 14.20 8.01
C LEU A 23 4.80 13.69 9.45
N THR A 24 3.70 13.03 9.84
CA THR A 24 3.60 12.35 11.14
C THR A 24 4.61 11.21 11.24
N GLN A 25 4.81 10.47 10.15
CA GLN A 25 5.81 9.41 10.06
C GLN A 25 7.24 9.98 10.14
N VAL A 26 7.54 11.06 9.40
CA VAL A 26 8.84 11.76 9.47
C VAL A 26 9.16 12.18 10.90
N ASP A 27 8.22 12.82 11.59
CA ASP A 27 8.38 13.22 12.99
C ASP A 27 8.66 12.03 13.92
N ALA A 28 7.95 10.92 13.73
CA ALA A 28 8.12 9.72 14.54
C ALA A 28 9.51 9.08 14.34
N ILE A 29 9.96 8.99 13.09
CA ILE A 29 11.29 8.46 12.74
C ILE A 29 12.39 9.41 13.23
N GLU A 30 12.25 10.72 13.02
CA GLU A 30 13.23 11.71 13.50
C GLU A 30 13.42 11.62 15.02
N ARG A 31 12.33 11.57 15.78
CA ARG A 31 12.40 11.41 17.24
C ARG A 31 13.09 10.10 17.64
N SER A 32 12.75 9.00 16.98
CA SER A 32 13.33 7.69 17.25
C SER A 32 14.84 7.67 16.98
N LEU A 33 15.28 8.24 15.85
CA LEU A 33 16.70 8.35 15.49
C LEU A 33 17.47 9.22 16.49
N ASN A 34 16.91 10.34 16.93
CA ASN A 34 17.51 11.18 17.96
C ASN A 34 17.67 10.45 19.31
N ILE A 35 16.66 9.70 19.74
CA ILE A 35 16.71 8.89 20.97
C ILE A 35 17.81 7.83 20.90
N LEU A 36 17.99 7.22 19.73
CA LEU A 36 19.04 6.24 19.46
C LEU A 36 20.44 6.87 19.28
N GLY A 37 20.53 8.21 19.28
CA GLY A 37 21.78 8.95 19.16
C GLY A 37 22.29 9.13 17.74
N TYR A 38 21.48 8.87 16.72
CA TYR A 38 21.82 9.20 15.32
C TYR A 38 21.52 10.67 15.02
N ARG A 39 22.12 11.21 13.95
CA ARG A 39 21.81 12.55 13.44
C ARG A 39 20.87 12.44 12.24
N PRO A 40 19.55 12.67 12.39
CA PRO A 40 18.63 12.68 11.27
C PRO A 40 18.79 13.93 10.40
N VAL A 41 18.57 13.76 9.10
CA VAL A 41 18.49 14.86 8.13
C VAL A 41 17.25 14.65 7.26
N ILE A 42 16.27 15.53 7.39
CA ILE A 42 15.01 15.44 6.62
C ILE A 42 15.23 15.99 5.20
N ILE A 43 15.01 15.17 4.18
CA ILE A 43 15.27 15.50 2.77
C ILE A 43 14.02 15.20 1.93
N PRO A 44 13.32 16.20 1.38
CA PRO A 44 12.22 15.94 0.46
C PRO A 44 12.76 15.30 -0.81
N PHE A 45 12.05 14.31 -1.34
CA PHE A 45 12.34 13.70 -2.63
C PHE A 45 11.33 14.18 -3.68
N THR A 46 11.83 14.67 -4.80
CA THR A 46 11.03 15.17 -5.94
C THR A 46 11.72 14.77 -7.25
N LYS A 47 11.13 15.13 -8.40
CA LYS A 47 11.78 14.97 -9.71
C LYS A 47 13.04 15.82 -9.88
N ASP A 48 13.30 16.80 -9.01
CA ASP A 48 14.57 17.54 -9.00
C ASP A 48 15.68 16.74 -8.28
N LEU A 49 16.20 15.76 -9.01
CA LEU A 49 17.27 14.89 -8.52
C LEU A 49 18.57 15.66 -8.23
N SER A 50 18.76 16.83 -8.85
CA SER A 50 19.98 17.63 -8.65
C SER A 50 20.06 18.15 -7.22
N LEU A 51 18.96 18.73 -6.72
CA LEU A 51 18.84 19.19 -5.35
C LEU A 51 18.96 18.04 -4.34
N PHE A 52 18.35 16.90 -4.66
CA PHE A 52 18.42 15.71 -3.82
C PHE A 52 19.85 15.22 -3.64
N ILE A 53 20.57 15.02 -4.75
CA ILE A 53 21.96 14.54 -4.78
C ILE A 53 22.89 15.53 -4.08
N ASP A 54 22.73 16.83 -4.35
CA ASP A 54 23.55 17.87 -3.73
C ASP A 54 23.37 17.87 -2.21
N ARG A 55 22.13 17.70 -1.73
CA ARG A 55 21.84 17.63 -0.30
C ARG A 55 22.42 16.38 0.36
N LEU A 56 22.27 15.20 -0.25
CA LEU A 56 22.88 13.96 0.27
C LEU A 56 24.40 14.12 0.46
N LYS A 57 25.10 14.69 -0.54
CA LYS A 57 26.55 14.91 -0.50
C LYS A 57 26.95 15.94 0.54
N ARG A 58 26.28 17.10 0.55
CA ARG A 58 26.59 18.20 1.47
C ARG A 58 26.45 17.80 2.93
N GLU A 59 25.42 17.02 3.24
CA GLU A 59 25.16 16.55 4.60
C GLU A 59 25.94 15.27 4.95
N SER A 60 26.67 14.69 3.99
CA SER A 60 27.42 13.43 4.16
C SER A 60 26.55 12.28 4.70
N VAL A 61 25.36 12.12 4.10
CA VAL A 61 24.40 11.06 4.49
C VAL A 61 25.02 9.68 4.25
N GLN A 62 25.01 8.83 5.28
CA GLN A 62 25.60 7.48 5.24
C GLN A 62 24.57 6.39 4.95
N MET A 63 23.30 6.64 5.28
CA MET A 63 22.17 5.75 5.04
C MET A 63 20.89 6.56 4.93
N VAL A 64 19.90 6.05 4.20
CA VAL A 64 18.58 6.66 4.08
C VAL A 64 17.48 5.82 4.71
N PHE A 65 16.65 6.44 5.54
CA PHE A 65 15.34 5.92 5.89
C PHE A 65 14.32 6.39 4.84
N ASN A 66 13.79 5.45 4.05
CA ASN A 66 12.89 5.75 2.95
C ASN A 66 11.42 5.71 3.38
N LEU A 67 10.73 6.86 3.30
CA LEU A 67 9.30 7.04 3.54
C LEU A 67 8.56 7.53 2.28
N CYS A 68 9.16 7.42 1.09
CA CYS A 68 8.50 7.87 -0.14
C CYS A 68 7.48 6.84 -0.62
N GLU A 69 6.22 7.26 -0.75
CA GLU A 69 5.14 6.47 -1.33
C GLU A 69 4.76 6.95 -2.74
N THR A 70 5.11 8.19 -3.07
CA THR A 70 4.89 8.82 -4.39
C THR A 70 6.08 9.71 -4.76
N VAL A 71 6.14 10.19 -6.00
CA VAL A 71 7.06 11.29 -6.38
C VAL A 71 6.25 12.37 -7.08
N ASP A 72 6.13 13.54 -6.46
CA ASP A 72 5.30 14.64 -6.95
C ASP A 72 3.85 14.20 -7.23
N GLU A 73 3.26 13.45 -6.29
CA GLU A 73 1.91 12.82 -6.35
C GLU A 73 1.75 11.71 -7.40
N ASP A 74 2.82 11.31 -8.07
CA ASP A 74 2.80 10.18 -8.99
C ASP A 74 3.13 8.86 -8.26
N ALA A 75 2.12 8.04 -8.01
CA ALA A 75 2.25 6.74 -7.37
C ALA A 75 3.04 5.72 -8.21
N THR A 76 3.05 5.87 -9.55
CA THR A 76 3.82 4.99 -10.44
C THR A 76 5.33 5.16 -10.23
N LEU A 77 5.74 6.25 -9.59
CA LEU A 77 7.13 6.55 -9.30
C LEU A 77 7.61 6.10 -7.92
N CYS A 78 6.78 5.45 -7.10
CA CYS A 78 7.10 5.03 -5.72
C CYS A 78 8.43 4.27 -5.54
N GLY A 79 8.85 3.44 -6.52
CA GLY A 79 10.12 2.71 -6.46
C GLY A 79 11.34 3.49 -6.93
N HIS A 80 11.17 4.69 -7.51
CA HIS A 80 12.26 5.48 -8.08
C HIS A 80 13.20 6.09 -7.03
N PRO A 81 12.73 6.55 -5.85
CA PRO A 81 13.63 6.94 -4.76
C PRO A 81 14.62 5.82 -4.40
N ALA A 82 14.14 4.59 -4.26
CA ALA A 82 15.00 3.42 -4.05
C ALA A 82 15.96 3.20 -5.23
N ALA A 83 15.48 3.30 -6.48
CA ALA A 83 16.32 3.13 -7.67
C ALA A 83 17.46 4.16 -7.73
N VAL A 84 17.19 5.41 -7.36
CA VAL A 84 18.22 6.45 -7.27
C VAL A 84 19.23 6.12 -6.18
N LEU A 85 18.80 5.67 -5.01
CA LEU A 85 19.69 5.27 -3.92
C LEU A 85 20.56 4.07 -4.30
N GLU A 86 19.99 3.08 -4.99
CA GLU A 86 20.71 1.93 -5.58
C GLU A 86 21.81 2.39 -6.54
N LEU A 87 21.50 3.31 -7.46
CA LEU A 87 22.47 3.87 -8.40
C LEU A 87 23.57 4.70 -7.72
N LEU A 88 23.24 5.39 -6.64
CA LEU A 88 24.19 6.18 -5.85
C LEU A 88 25.04 5.31 -4.89
N GLY A 89 24.68 4.04 -4.69
CA GLY A 89 25.33 3.15 -3.73
C GLY A 89 25.09 3.56 -2.27
N VAL A 90 23.98 4.26 -1.98
CA VAL A 90 23.63 4.69 -0.62
C VAL A 90 22.74 3.61 0.02
N PRO A 91 23.14 3.00 1.15
CA PRO A 91 22.29 2.05 1.87
C PRO A 91 20.95 2.68 2.29
N PHE A 92 19.86 1.92 2.24
CA PHE A 92 18.55 2.42 2.62
C PHE A 92 17.64 1.37 3.26
N THR A 93 16.63 1.83 4.00
CA THR A 93 15.59 0.97 4.59
C THR A 93 14.50 0.62 3.57
N GLY A 94 13.85 -0.52 3.77
CA GLY A 94 12.70 -0.94 2.98
C GLY A 94 13.09 -1.87 1.82
N SER A 95 12.17 -1.99 0.86
CA SER A 95 12.32 -2.93 -0.26
C SER A 95 13.13 -2.33 -1.41
N PRO A 96 13.82 -3.17 -2.21
CA PRO A 96 14.46 -2.74 -3.45
C PRO A 96 13.47 -2.10 -4.42
N SER A 97 13.98 -1.29 -5.34
CA SER A 97 13.19 -0.54 -6.31
C SER A 97 12.23 -1.42 -7.13
N ILE A 98 12.70 -2.58 -7.59
CA ILE A 98 11.90 -3.52 -8.38
C ILE A 98 10.73 -4.10 -7.58
N SER A 99 10.95 -4.42 -6.30
CA SER A 99 9.90 -4.93 -5.41
C SER A 99 8.83 -3.88 -5.21
N LEU A 100 9.22 -2.62 -4.95
CA LEU A 100 8.29 -1.49 -4.80
C LEU A 100 7.45 -1.27 -6.07
N MET A 101 8.08 -1.25 -7.25
CA MET A 101 7.38 -1.08 -8.52
C MET A 101 6.40 -2.22 -8.81
N ILE A 102 6.79 -3.48 -8.54
CA ILE A 102 5.90 -4.63 -8.72
C ILE A 102 4.73 -4.55 -7.73
N SER A 103 5.00 -4.26 -6.45
CA SER A 103 3.98 -4.26 -5.39
C SER A 103 2.92 -3.16 -5.56
N THR A 104 3.28 -2.03 -6.18
CA THR A 104 2.35 -0.92 -6.41
C THR A 104 1.41 -1.18 -7.59
N ASP A 105 1.86 -1.93 -8.60
CA ASP A 105 0.98 -2.41 -9.66
C ASP A 105 0.24 -3.67 -9.20
N LYS A 106 -1.04 -3.52 -8.83
CA LYS A 106 -1.86 -4.64 -8.35
C LYS A 106 -1.98 -5.78 -9.35
N MET A 107 -1.96 -5.49 -10.65
CA MET A 107 -2.07 -6.54 -11.67
C MET A 107 -0.76 -7.32 -11.77
N MET A 108 0.38 -6.62 -11.76
CA MET A 108 1.70 -7.27 -11.77
C MET A 108 1.94 -8.05 -10.47
N THR A 109 1.61 -7.48 -9.32
CA THR A 109 1.64 -8.18 -8.01
C THR A 109 0.86 -9.48 -8.08
N LYS A 110 -0.37 -9.42 -8.59
CA LYS A 110 -1.22 -10.61 -8.73
C LYS A 110 -0.56 -11.67 -9.61
N GLN A 111 -0.05 -11.29 -10.78
CA GLN A 111 0.61 -12.23 -11.69
C GLN A 111 1.83 -12.91 -11.05
N VAL A 112 2.66 -12.15 -10.34
CA VAL A 112 3.85 -12.67 -9.64
C VAL A 112 3.44 -13.63 -8.52
N VAL A 113 2.49 -13.24 -7.67
CA VAL A 113 1.99 -14.04 -6.54
C VAL A 113 1.31 -15.33 -7.05
N GLN A 114 0.47 -15.24 -8.08
CA GLN A 114 -0.17 -16.40 -8.72
C GLN A 114 0.86 -17.37 -9.32
N SER A 115 1.94 -16.86 -9.92
CA SER A 115 3.00 -17.71 -10.48
C SER A 115 3.71 -18.56 -9.42
N SER A 116 3.63 -18.15 -8.14
CA SER A 116 4.14 -18.87 -6.98
C SER A 116 3.12 -19.84 -6.35
N GLY A 117 1.97 -20.05 -7.00
CA GLY A 117 0.91 -20.94 -6.54
C GLY A 117 0.02 -20.38 -5.42
N ILE A 118 0.14 -19.08 -5.14
CA ILE A 118 -0.68 -18.39 -4.15
C ILE A 118 -1.98 -17.95 -4.80
N MET A 119 -3.10 -18.27 -4.16
CA MET A 119 -4.42 -17.95 -4.68
C MET A 119 -4.69 -16.46 -4.54
N THR A 120 -5.18 -15.86 -5.62
CA THR A 120 -5.76 -14.52 -5.64
C THR A 120 -7.13 -14.59 -6.29
N PRO A 121 -8.05 -13.66 -6.03
CA PRO A 121 -9.36 -13.68 -6.68
C PRO A 121 -9.22 -13.47 -8.19
N GLU A 122 -10.13 -14.07 -8.96
CA GLU A 122 -10.21 -13.85 -10.40
C GLU A 122 -10.44 -12.36 -10.69
N SER A 123 -9.79 -11.85 -11.73
CA SER A 123 -9.87 -10.44 -12.06
C SER A 123 -9.59 -10.14 -13.52
N VAL A 124 -10.12 -9.02 -13.99
CA VAL A 124 -9.79 -8.45 -15.30
C VAL A 124 -9.20 -7.06 -15.14
N LEU A 125 -8.16 -6.76 -15.91
CA LEU A 125 -7.62 -5.42 -16.06
C LEU A 125 -8.41 -4.70 -17.17
N LEU A 126 -8.84 -3.48 -16.90
CA LEU A 126 -9.59 -2.67 -17.83
C LEU A 126 -8.92 -1.30 -18.00
N ASN A 127 -8.45 -1.03 -19.22
CA ASN A 127 -7.86 0.26 -19.60
C ASN A 127 -8.88 1.17 -20.31
N ASN A 128 -9.85 0.58 -21.00
CA ASN A 128 -10.89 1.28 -21.75
C ASN A 128 -12.26 0.68 -21.41
N PRO A 129 -13.29 1.49 -21.10
CA PRO A 129 -14.62 0.98 -20.78
C PRO A 129 -15.23 0.06 -21.85
N THR A 130 -14.86 0.24 -23.13
CA THR A 130 -15.38 -0.58 -24.24
C THR A 130 -14.89 -2.02 -24.22
N ASP A 131 -13.79 -2.30 -23.52
CA ASP A 131 -13.16 -3.61 -23.49
C ASP A 131 -13.70 -4.49 -22.36
N LEU A 132 -14.75 -4.02 -21.65
CA LEU A 132 -15.32 -4.71 -20.51
C LEU A 132 -15.92 -6.06 -20.93
N ASN A 133 -15.18 -7.13 -20.66
CA ASN A 133 -15.67 -8.49 -20.68
C ASN A 133 -15.73 -9.04 -19.24
N SER A 134 -16.85 -8.79 -18.56
CA SER A 134 -17.09 -9.26 -17.19
C SER A 134 -17.78 -10.62 -17.11
N ASP A 135 -18.02 -11.29 -18.23
CA ASP A 135 -18.73 -12.58 -18.26
C ASP A 135 -17.91 -13.71 -17.61
N VAL A 136 -16.61 -13.48 -17.42
CA VAL A 136 -15.68 -14.41 -16.74
C VAL A 136 -15.69 -14.27 -15.22
N LEU A 137 -16.30 -13.22 -14.66
CA LEU A 137 -16.30 -12.94 -13.23
C LEU A 137 -17.62 -13.32 -12.55
N LYS A 138 -17.52 -13.82 -11.32
CA LYS A 138 -18.66 -14.03 -10.44
C LYS A 138 -18.92 -12.78 -9.62
N PHE A 139 -20.17 -12.32 -9.63
CA PHE A 139 -20.62 -11.21 -8.80
C PHE A 139 -20.94 -11.69 -7.37
N PRO A 140 -20.75 -10.85 -6.35
CA PRO A 140 -20.30 -9.45 -6.44
C PRO A 140 -18.82 -9.29 -6.83
N VAL A 141 -18.51 -8.16 -7.47
CA VAL A 141 -17.14 -7.76 -7.84
C VAL A 141 -16.80 -6.42 -7.20
N ILE A 142 -15.51 -6.17 -6.99
CA ILE A 142 -14.99 -4.90 -6.51
C ILE A 142 -14.10 -4.25 -7.58
N VAL A 143 -14.29 -2.96 -7.81
CA VAL A 143 -13.46 -2.16 -8.73
C VAL A 143 -12.41 -1.40 -7.93
N LYS A 144 -11.14 -1.55 -8.32
CA LYS A 144 -9.98 -0.95 -7.65
C LYS A 144 -9.11 -0.22 -8.69
N PRO A 145 -8.57 0.98 -8.40
CA PRO A 145 -7.53 1.57 -9.25
C PRO A 145 -6.29 0.66 -9.30
N GLN A 146 -5.63 0.58 -10.46
CA GLN A 146 -4.47 -0.31 -10.62
C GLN A 146 -3.30 0.10 -9.70
N PHE A 147 -2.96 1.39 -9.65
CA PHE A 147 -1.73 1.90 -9.01
C PHE A 147 -1.93 2.63 -7.67
N GLU A 148 -3.16 2.96 -7.29
CA GLU A 148 -3.41 3.72 -6.05
C GLU A 148 -3.23 2.89 -4.78
N ASP A 149 -2.88 3.51 -3.66
CA ASP A 149 -2.84 2.85 -2.34
C ASP A 149 -3.82 3.53 -1.35
N ALA A 150 -3.72 3.22 -0.06
CA ALA A 150 -4.47 3.84 1.03
C ALA A 150 -6.01 3.74 0.90
N SER A 151 -6.48 2.75 0.15
CA SER A 151 -7.90 2.58 -0.22
C SER A 151 -8.49 3.75 -1.00
N ILE A 152 -7.65 4.57 -1.66
CA ILE A 152 -8.09 5.60 -2.59
C ILE A 152 -8.90 4.94 -3.70
N GLY A 153 -10.12 5.46 -3.94
CA GLY A 153 -11.05 4.92 -4.91
C GLY A 153 -11.81 3.66 -4.48
N ILE A 154 -11.65 3.20 -3.23
CA ILE A 154 -12.35 2.03 -2.69
C ILE A 154 -13.30 2.47 -1.58
N ASP A 155 -14.60 2.26 -1.81
CA ASP A 155 -15.68 2.45 -0.84
C ASP A 155 -16.83 1.46 -1.09
N GLN A 156 -17.91 1.56 -0.33
CA GLN A 156 -19.08 0.68 -0.48
C GLN A 156 -19.70 0.73 -1.89
N SER A 157 -19.52 1.83 -2.61
CA SER A 157 -19.99 2.03 -3.98
C SER A 157 -19.04 1.46 -5.05
N SER A 158 -17.86 0.97 -4.64
CA SER A 158 -16.91 0.25 -5.50
C SER A 158 -17.23 -1.25 -5.64
N VAL A 159 -18.20 -1.75 -4.87
CA VAL A 159 -18.68 -3.13 -4.97
C VAL A 159 -19.97 -3.17 -5.79
N PHE A 160 -19.99 -4.03 -6.79
CA PHE A 160 -21.10 -4.22 -7.72
C PHE A 160 -21.67 -5.62 -7.59
N THR A 161 -22.99 -5.75 -7.53
CA THR A 161 -23.68 -7.05 -7.39
C THR A 161 -24.19 -7.61 -8.72
N ASN A 162 -24.16 -6.80 -9.78
CA ASN A 162 -24.59 -7.22 -11.11
C ASN A 162 -23.86 -6.45 -12.22
N GLN A 163 -23.89 -7.03 -13.41
CA GLN A 163 -23.19 -6.53 -14.58
C GLN A 163 -23.72 -5.19 -15.09
N GLN A 164 -25.02 -4.92 -14.93
CA GLN A 164 -25.66 -3.71 -15.42
C GLN A 164 -25.15 -2.48 -14.66
N ASP A 165 -25.13 -2.54 -13.32
CA ASP A 165 -24.65 -1.45 -12.48
C ASP A 165 -23.16 -1.17 -12.71
N LEU A 166 -22.36 -2.24 -12.88
CA LEU A 166 -20.95 -2.13 -13.23
C LEU A 166 -20.76 -1.37 -14.55
N LYS A 167 -21.48 -1.78 -15.61
CA LYS A 167 -21.41 -1.13 -16.94
C LYS A 167 -21.78 0.35 -16.88
N GLN A 168 -22.71 0.74 -16.01
CA GLN A 168 -23.13 2.13 -15.87
C GLN A 168 -22.08 3.03 -15.22
N ARG A 169 -21.27 2.51 -14.29
CA ARG A 169 -20.34 3.33 -13.48
C ARG A 169 -18.86 3.12 -13.79
N ILE A 170 -18.48 2.07 -14.52
CA ILE A 170 -17.07 1.74 -14.78
C ILE A 170 -16.31 2.87 -15.49
N ASN A 171 -17.01 3.63 -16.36
CA ASN A 171 -16.42 4.78 -17.03
C ASN A 171 -15.98 5.86 -16.04
N ASP A 172 -16.72 6.08 -14.96
CA ASP A 172 -16.37 7.08 -13.94
C ASP A 172 -15.06 6.71 -13.24
N PHE A 173 -14.87 5.41 -12.95
CA PHE A 173 -13.62 4.92 -12.38
C PHE A 173 -12.45 5.10 -13.35
N ILE A 174 -12.64 4.78 -14.63
CA ILE A 174 -11.56 4.91 -15.63
C ILE A 174 -11.21 6.37 -15.91
N VAL A 175 -12.21 7.26 -16.02
CA VAL A 175 -11.96 8.70 -16.18
C VAL A 175 -11.20 9.26 -14.99
N ARG A 176 -11.50 8.77 -13.77
CA ARG A 176 -10.87 9.26 -12.55
C ARG A 176 -9.48 8.68 -12.29
N PHE A 177 -9.25 7.41 -12.58
CA PHE A 177 -8.06 6.67 -12.13
C PHE A 177 -7.24 6.05 -13.27
N GLY A 178 -7.69 6.16 -14.52
CA GLY A 178 -7.09 5.46 -15.66
C GLY A 178 -7.41 3.96 -15.61
N SER A 179 -6.37 3.13 -15.55
CA SER A 179 -6.52 1.68 -15.50
C SER A 179 -7.11 1.18 -14.19
N VAL A 180 -8.06 0.27 -14.28
CA VAL A 180 -8.76 -0.31 -13.12
C VAL A 180 -8.77 -1.83 -13.18
N ILE A 181 -8.78 -2.45 -12.01
CA ILE A 181 -8.92 -3.89 -11.84
C ILE A 181 -10.33 -4.16 -11.33
N ILE A 182 -11.02 -5.08 -11.99
CA ILE A 182 -12.32 -5.61 -11.56
C ILE A 182 -12.06 -7.01 -11.04
N GLU A 183 -12.34 -7.24 -9.76
CA GLU A 183 -11.95 -8.46 -9.05
C GLU A 183 -13.16 -9.09 -8.35
N GLU A 184 -13.26 -10.42 -8.33
CA GLU A 184 -14.30 -11.10 -7.54
C GLU A 184 -14.20 -10.69 -6.06
N TYR A 185 -15.30 -10.23 -5.48
CA TYR A 185 -15.33 -9.85 -4.07
C TYR A 185 -15.28 -11.10 -3.20
N ILE A 186 -14.29 -11.15 -2.30
CA ILE A 186 -14.15 -12.22 -1.32
C ILE A 186 -14.75 -11.75 0.00
N ASP A 187 -15.90 -12.30 0.36
CA ASP A 187 -16.49 -12.08 1.68
C ASP A 187 -15.74 -12.90 2.74
N GLY A 188 -15.47 -12.29 3.89
CA GLY A 188 -14.92 -13.00 5.03
C GLY A 188 -14.03 -12.16 5.93
N ARG A 189 -13.02 -12.82 6.48
CA ARG A 189 -12.03 -12.26 7.42
C ARG A 189 -10.85 -11.71 6.64
N GLU A 190 -10.32 -10.58 7.10
CA GLU A 190 -9.14 -9.93 6.51
C GLU A 190 -7.98 -9.96 7.49
N PHE A 191 -6.83 -10.45 7.04
CA PHE A 191 -5.62 -10.57 7.85
C PHE A 191 -4.47 -9.81 7.22
N ASN A 192 -3.65 -9.20 8.07
CA ASN A 192 -2.44 -8.49 7.71
C ASN A 192 -1.28 -9.03 8.52
N VAL A 193 -0.18 -9.38 7.85
CA VAL A 193 1.06 -9.81 8.50
C VAL A 193 2.20 -8.97 7.97
N SER A 194 2.92 -8.33 8.89
CA SER A 194 4.13 -7.57 8.56
C SER A 194 5.32 -8.52 8.57
N LEU A 195 6.19 -8.41 7.57
CA LEU A 195 7.44 -9.15 7.52
C LEU A 195 8.60 -8.21 7.82
N MET A 196 9.56 -8.66 8.62
CA MET A 196 10.73 -7.86 8.97
C MET A 196 11.99 -8.74 9.03
N GLY A 197 13.08 -8.23 8.48
CA GLY A 197 14.40 -8.87 8.55
C GLY A 197 15.14 -8.87 7.22
N TYR A 198 16.46 -9.02 7.29
CA TYR A 198 17.35 -9.22 6.17
C TYR A 198 18.61 -9.94 6.67
N PRO A 199 19.18 -10.94 5.96
CA PRO A 199 18.71 -11.51 4.69
C PRO A 199 17.54 -12.49 4.85
N SER A 200 17.13 -12.80 6.09
CA SER A 200 16.00 -13.68 6.38
C SER A 200 14.85 -12.87 6.98
N LEU A 201 13.67 -13.04 6.42
CA LEU A 201 12.44 -12.41 6.89
C LEU A 201 11.78 -13.25 7.99
N ALA A 202 11.18 -12.57 8.95
CA ALA A 202 10.34 -13.18 9.96
C ALA A 202 8.96 -12.48 9.99
N PRO A 203 7.87 -13.25 10.13
CA PRO A 203 6.55 -12.67 10.36
C PRO A 203 6.48 -12.03 11.76
N LEU A 204 5.92 -10.82 11.81
CA LEU A 204 5.51 -10.14 13.02
C LEU A 204 4.09 -10.56 13.43
N PRO A 205 3.61 -10.22 14.64
CA PRO A 205 2.30 -10.62 15.10
C PRO A 205 1.19 -10.33 14.09
N LEU A 206 0.42 -11.38 13.79
CA LEU A 206 -0.66 -11.35 12.83
C LEU A 206 -1.79 -10.44 13.33
N ALA A 207 -2.24 -9.55 12.46
CA ALA A 207 -3.35 -8.67 12.73
C ALA A 207 -4.57 -9.09 11.90
N GLU A 208 -5.75 -8.91 12.47
CA GLU A 208 -7.04 -9.12 11.82
C GLU A 208 -7.82 -7.81 11.80
N ILE A 209 -8.56 -7.55 10.72
CA ILE A 209 -9.57 -6.51 10.71
C ILE A 209 -10.87 -7.10 11.22
N ASP A 210 -11.34 -6.59 12.37
CA ASP A 210 -12.60 -6.99 12.97
C ASP A 210 -13.77 -6.22 12.33
N PHE A 211 -14.61 -6.96 11.61
CA PHE A 211 -15.84 -6.47 10.99
C PHE A 211 -17.10 -6.78 11.82
N CYS A 212 -16.99 -7.35 13.02
CA CYS A 212 -18.17 -7.78 13.81
C CYS A 212 -19.13 -6.65 14.17
N GLN A 213 -18.65 -5.40 14.24
CA GLN A 213 -19.48 -4.23 14.53
C GLN A 213 -19.92 -3.48 13.26
N LEU A 214 -19.49 -3.94 12.08
CA LEU A 214 -19.91 -3.35 10.82
C LEU A 214 -21.37 -3.76 10.52
N PRO A 215 -22.26 -2.82 10.17
CA PRO A 215 -23.63 -3.14 9.80
C PRO A 215 -23.71 -4.19 8.68
N GLU A 216 -24.63 -5.14 8.80
CA GLU A 216 -24.77 -6.27 7.87
C GLU A 216 -25.08 -5.84 6.42
N ASN A 217 -25.61 -4.63 6.23
CA ASN A 217 -25.90 -4.08 4.91
C ASN A 217 -24.68 -3.46 4.22
N LEU A 218 -23.50 -3.47 4.87
CA LEU A 218 -22.24 -2.99 4.30
C LEU A 218 -21.33 -4.17 3.96
N TYR A 219 -20.56 -4.03 2.89
CA TYR A 219 -19.51 -4.97 2.54
C TYR A 219 -18.34 -4.86 3.52
N ARG A 220 -17.74 -6.00 3.85
CA ARG A 220 -16.57 -6.12 4.72
C ARG A 220 -15.32 -5.69 3.96
N ILE A 221 -15.15 -4.39 3.82
CA ILE A 221 -14.02 -3.76 3.14
C ILE A 221 -13.46 -2.63 3.99
N VAL A 222 -12.14 -2.48 3.98
CA VAL A 222 -11.47 -1.30 4.55
C VAL A 222 -11.35 -0.23 3.46
N GLY A 223 -12.43 0.52 3.25
CA GLY A 223 -12.48 1.64 2.30
C GLY A 223 -11.77 2.90 2.80
N TYR A 224 -11.70 3.95 1.97
CA TYR A 224 -11.03 5.21 2.33
C TYR A 224 -11.56 5.80 3.64
N ARG A 225 -12.88 5.83 3.84
CA ARG A 225 -13.53 6.36 5.05
C ARG A 225 -13.11 5.61 6.31
N ALA A 226 -12.98 4.28 6.21
CA ALA A 226 -12.53 3.43 7.29
C ALA A 226 -11.12 3.78 7.79
N LYS A 227 -10.27 4.33 6.91
CA LYS A 227 -8.89 4.69 7.22
C LYS A 227 -8.74 6.15 7.66
N TRP A 228 -9.41 7.07 6.97
CA TRP A 228 -9.05 8.50 7.02
C TRP A 228 -10.16 9.40 7.57
N ASP A 229 -11.42 8.96 7.56
CA ASP A 229 -12.55 9.71 8.10
C ASP A 229 -12.82 9.26 9.54
N THR A 230 -12.17 9.93 10.49
CA THR A 230 -12.31 9.67 11.94
C THR A 230 -13.73 9.87 12.49
N THR A 231 -14.63 10.44 11.69
CA THR A 231 -16.05 10.63 12.05
C THR A 231 -16.97 9.59 11.41
N SER A 232 -16.45 8.75 10.51
CA SER A 232 -17.22 7.76 9.79
C SER A 232 -17.61 6.58 10.68
N LEU A 233 -18.73 5.94 10.32
CA LEU A 233 -19.14 4.69 10.95
C LEU A 233 -18.08 3.62 10.69
N GLU A 234 -17.55 3.57 9.47
CA GLU A 234 -16.58 2.60 9.01
C GLU A 234 -15.31 2.65 9.87
N TYR A 235 -14.78 3.84 10.18
CA TYR A 235 -13.57 4.02 11.00
C TYR A 235 -13.72 3.43 12.41
N HIS A 236 -14.89 3.59 13.03
CA HIS A 236 -15.13 3.07 14.39
C HIS A 236 -15.46 1.57 14.43
N ASN A 237 -15.84 0.98 13.29
CA ASN A 237 -16.36 -0.39 13.20
C ASN A 237 -15.52 -1.34 12.32
N THR A 238 -14.33 -0.91 11.89
CA THR A 238 -13.33 -1.73 11.15
C THR A 238 -12.00 -1.74 11.91
N ARG A 239 -12.00 -2.33 13.10
CA ARG A 239 -10.87 -2.20 14.04
C ARG A 239 -9.78 -3.22 13.73
N ARG A 240 -8.52 -2.80 13.78
CA ARG A 240 -7.39 -3.72 13.78
C ARG A 240 -7.24 -4.37 15.16
N ILE A 241 -7.24 -5.69 15.20
CA ILE A 241 -7.03 -6.50 16.41
C ILE A 241 -5.87 -7.48 16.21
N PHE A 242 -5.33 -7.99 17.32
CA PHE A 242 -4.39 -9.12 17.32
C PHE A 242 -5.11 -10.33 17.92
N PRO A 243 -5.56 -11.30 17.13
CA PRO A 243 -6.45 -12.35 17.59
C PRO A 243 -5.74 -13.31 18.56
N GLU A 244 -6.27 -13.47 19.76
CA GLU A 244 -5.71 -14.38 20.79
C GLU A 244 -6.06 -15.86 20.52
N ASN A 245 -7.13 -16.12 19.78
CA ASN A 245 -7.72 -17.46 19.61
C ASN A 245 -7.68 -17.96 18.15
N LEU A 246 -6.63 -17.63 17.40
CA LEU A 246 -6.46 -18.15 16.04
C LEU A 246 -6.01 -19.62 16.09
N SER A 247 -6.58 -20.48 15.23
CA SER A 247 -6.12 -21.87 15.19
C SER A 247 -4.65 -21.93 14.76
N PRO A 248 -3.81 -22.75 15.39
CA PRO A 248 -2.39 -22.85 15.03
C PRO A 248 -2.18 -23.23 13.56
N GLN A 249 -3.09 -24.02 12.97
CA GLN A 249 -3.01 -24.36 11.55
C GLN A 249 -3.27 -23.15 10.64
N LEU A 250 -4.24 -22.31 10.99
CA LEU A 250 -4.55 -21.11 10.19
C LEU A 250 -3.45 -20.07 10.33
N GLN A 251 -2.97 -19.82 11.56
CA GLN A 251 -1.86 -18.90 11.80
C GLN A 251 -0.63 -19.30 10.96
N LYS A 252 -0.21 -20.56 11.08
CA LYS A 252 0.93 -21.07 10.32
C LYS A 252 0.71 -20.95 8.82
N LYS A 253 -0.50 -21.25 8.32
CA LYS A 253 -0.80 -21.11 6.89
C LYS A 253 -0.66 -19.66 6.41
N ILE A 254 -1.10 -18.68 7.20
CA ILE A 254 -0.98 -17.25 6.85
C ILE A 254 0.49 -16.82 6.87
N GLU A 255 1.24 -17.20 7.90
CA GLU A 255 2.67 -16.91 8.02
C GLU A 255 3.48 -17.53 6.87
N ASP A 256 3.27 -18.82 6.60
CA ASP A 256 3.95 -19.54 5.49
C ASP A 256 3.60 -18.90 4.12
N THR A 257 2.33 -18.50 3.92
CA THR A 257 1.91 -17.83 2.68
C THR A 257 2.58 -16.47 2.53
N ALA A 258 2.68 -15.69 3.61
CA ALA A 258 3.31 -14.37 3.56
C ALA A 258 4.80 -14.44 3.27
N VAL A 259 5.52 -15.38 3.89
CA VAL A 259 6.94 -15.62 3.60
C VAL A 259 7.14 -16.12 2.16
N LEU A 260 6.20 -16.87 1.59
CA LEU A 260 6.26 -17.28 0.19
C LEU A 260 6.02 -16.10 -0.79
N CYS A 261 5.25 -15.10 -0.39
CA CYS A 261 5.00 -13.89 -1.19
C CYS A 261 6.21 -12.94 -1.28
N SER A 262 7.15 -13.00 -0.32
CA SER A 262 8.25 -12.04 -0.16
C SER A 262 9.54 -12.48 -0.84
#